data_AF-A0A2D4ETR4-F1
#
_entry.id   AF-A0A2D4ETR4-F1
#
_cell.length_a   1.000
_cell.length_b   1.000
_cell.length_c   1.000
_cell.angle_alpha   90.00
_cell.angle_beta   90.00
_cell.angle_gamma   90.00
#
_symmetry.space_group_name_H-M   'P 1'
#
loop_
_entity.id
_entity.type
_entity.pdbx_description
1 polymer ?
#
loop_
_entity_poly.entity_id
_entity_poly.type
_entity_poly.pdbx_seq_one_letter_code
_entity_poly.pdbx_strand_id
1 'polypeptide(L)'
;LLEGNRLEKCNSTLLQGSPTLATQDWWTGTFYHIWWLCPEIQKYWQKIHHWLQEITKTKIEIQPELFLLGILNKEHEKDIKYIILHILTAARIALAQRWKQPYTPPEELIIQKIICAEMESLTMILNQ
;
A
#
# COMPACT_ATOMS: atom_id res chain seq x y z
N LEU A 1 7.08 19.29 -20.06
CA LEU A 1 5.96 19.44 -19.11
C LEU A 1 6.32 18.61 -17.88
N LEU A 2 6.79 19.27 -16.83
CA LEU A 2 7.24 18.61 -15.61
C LEU A 2 5.99 18.12 -14.87
N GLU A 3 5.68 16.83 -14.96
CA GLU A 3 4.67 16.25 -14.08
C GLU A 3 5.24 16.30 -12.65
N GLY A 4 4.61 17.12 -11.81
CA GLY A 4 4.99 17.28 -10.40
C GLY A 4 4.96 15.95 -9.63
N ASN A 5 5.67 15.88 -8.52
CA ASN A 5 5.72 14.67 -7.70
C ASN A 5 4.36 14.38 -7.03
N ARG A 6 4.15 13.16 -6.50
CA ARG A 6 2.86 12.79 -5.87
C ARG A 6 2.50 13.66 -4.68
N LEU A 7 3.50 14.13 -3.94
CA LEU A 7 3.29 15.04 -2.82
C LEU A 7 2.71 16.37 -3.30
N GLU A 8 3.24 16.92 -4.38
CA GLU A 8 2.72 18.12 -5.05
C GLU A 8 1.32 17.90 -5.60
N LYS A 9 1.02 16.70 -6.13
CA LYS A 9 -0.30 16.35 -6.66
C LYS A 9 -1.36 16.11 -5.57
N CYS A 10 -0.98 15.46 -4.46
CA CYS A 10 -1.82 15.41 -3.25
C CYS A 10 -2.03 16.88 -2.79
N ASN A 11 -0.96 17.67 -2.59
CA ASN A 11 -1.05 19.07 -2.17
C ASN A 11 -1.92 19.96 -3.07
N SER A 12 -1.86 19.81 -4.40
CA SER A 12 -2.67 20.60 -5.34
C SER A 12 -4.15 20.24 -5.32
N THR A 13 -4.48 18.96 -5.08
CA THR A 13 -5.86 18.48 -4.94
C THR A 13 -6.48 18.96 -3.62
N LEU A 14 -5.66 19.14 -2.57
CA LEU A 14 -6.09 19.63 -1.25
C LEU A 14 -6.53 21.11 -1.26
N LEU A 15 -5.97 21.93 -2.15
CA LEU A 15 -6.32 23.37 -2.26
C LEU A 15 -7.70 23.63 -2.92
N GLN A 16 -8.36 22.60 -3.46
CA GLN A 16 -9.68 22.73 -4.08
C GLN A 16 -10.85 22.35 -3.15
N GLY A 17 -10.56 21.86 -1.92
CA GLY A 17 -11.57 21.58 -0.89
C GLY A 17 -11.91 22.83 -0.08
N SER A 18 -13.20 23.15 0.05
CA SER A 18 -13.68 24.37 0.72
C SER A 18 -13.23 24.48 2.19
N PRO A 19 -12.79 25.66 2.66
CA PRO A 19 -12.29 25.84 4.01
C PRO A 19 -13.44 26.14 4.98
N THR A 20 -13.85 25.16 5.77
CA THR A 20 -14.64 25.40 6.99
C THR A 20 -13.90 24.89 8.22
N LEU A 21 -13.42 25.88 8.99
CA LEU A 21 -13.05 25.85 10.40
C LEU A 21 -11.73 25.16 10.75
N ALA A 22 -10.77 26.03 11.05
CA ALA A 22 -9.40 25.74 11.46
C ALA A 22 -9.33 25.00 12.80
N THR A 23 -8.71 23.82 12.76
CA THR A 23 -7.51 23.60 13.56
C THR A 23 -6.40 23.22 12.58
N GLN A 24 -5.48 24.16 12.43
CA GLN A 24 -4.18 24.07 11.80
C GLN A 24 -3.45 22.80 12.28
N ASP A 25 -2.71 22.13 11.37
CA ASP A 25 -1.70 21.06 11.62
C ASP A 25 -1.93 19.65 11.05
N TRP A 26 -3.06 19.33 10.40
CA TRP A 26 -3.29 17.97 9.86
C TRP A 26 -2.85 17.73 8.41
N TRP A 27 -2.24 18.72 7.77
CA TRP A 27 -2.01 18.72 6.31
C TRP A 27 -0.54 18.65 5.89
N THR A 28 0.37 18.50 6.84
CA THR A 28 1.78 18.29 6.57
C THR A 28 1.99 16.87 6.03
N GLY A 29 3.01 16.66 5.19
CA GLY A 29 3.40 15.37 4.60
C GLY A 29 3.84 14.33 5.66
N THR A 30 2.95 14.01 6.57
CA THR A 30 3.12 12.98 7.58
C THR A 30 3.10 11.62 6.90
N PHE A 31 3.80 10.67 7.50
CA PHE A 31 3.76 9.28 7.05
C PHE A 31 2.32 8.79 6.89
N TYR A 32 1.43 9.10 7.83
CA TYR A 32 0.05 8.64 7.75
C TYR A 32 -0.73 9.26 6.56
N HIS A 33 -0.51 10.54 6.24
CA HIS A 33 -1.15 11.14 5.07
C HIS A 33 -0.65 10.53 3.76
N ILE A 34 0.67 10.44 3.60
CA ILE A 34 1.32 10.00 2.36
C ILE A 34 1.05 8.53 2.07
N TRP A 35 0.89 7.71 3.10
CA TRP A 35 0.81 6.25 2.97
C TRP A 35 -0.58 5.69 3.23
N TRP A 36 -1.54 6.49 3.72
CA TRP A 36 -2.89 6.02 4.01
C TRP A 36 -4.00 7.00 3.62
N LEU A 37 -3.95 8.25 4.11
CA LEU A 37 -5.09 9.17 3.92
C LEU A 37 -5.19 9.78 2.52
N CYS A 38 -4.11 9.91 1.75
CA CYS A 38 -4.21 10.54 0.42
C CYS A 38 -5.14 9.70 -0.49
N PRO A 39 -6.13 10.32 -1.18
CA PRO A 39 -7.15 9.59 -1.95
C PRO A 39 -6.59 8.61 -2.99
N GLU A 40 -5.50 8.97 -3.65
CA GLU A 40 -4.83 8.08 -4.63
C GLU A 40 -4.26 6.83 -3.96
N ILE A 41 -3.81 6.95 -2.72
CA ILE A 41 -3.29 5.84 -1.93
C ILE A 41 -4.42 4.98 -1.39
N GLN A 42 -5.56 5.58 -1.04
CA GLN A 42 -6.76 4.82 -0.69
C GLN A 42 -7.24 3.96 -1.86
N LYS A 43 -7.26 4.51 -3.10
CA LYS A 43 -7.58 3.73 -4.31
C LYS A 43 -6.60 2.57 -4.51
N TYR A 44 -5.31 2.82 -4.28
CA TYR A 44 -4.29 1.76 -4.33
C TYR A 44 -4.58 0.65 -3.33
N TRP A 45 -4.82 0.98 -2.06
CA TRP A 45 -5.11 -0.02 -1.02
C TRP A 45 -6.44 -0.74 -1.22
N GLN A 46 -7.46 -0.09 -1.79
CA GLN A 46 -8.71 -0.72 -2.17
C GLN A 46 -8.52 -1.82 -3.22
N LYS A 47 -7.64 -1.60 -4.21
CA LYS A 47 -7.30 -2.63 -5.19
C LYS A 47 -6.61 -3.83 -4.55
N ILE A 48 -5.60 -3.58 -3.71
CA ILE A 48 -4.89 -4.65 -2.99
C ILE A 48 -5.85 -5.41 -2.06
N HIS A 49 -6.75 -4.70 -1.39
CA HIS A 49 -7.79 -5.30 -0.56
C HIS A 49 -8.68 -6.23 -1.37
N HIS A 50 -9.15 -5.81 -2.55
CA HIS A 50 -9.93 -6.66 -3.44
C HIS A 50 -9.19 -7.95 -3.82
N TRP A 51 -7.94 -7.83 -4.28
CA TRP A 51 -7.10 -8.99 -4.59
C TRP A 51 -6.96 -9.96 -3.41
N LEU A 52 -6.70 -9.44 -2.21
CA LEU A 52 -6.58 -10.25 -1.02
C LEU A 52 -7.86 -11.04 -0.74
N GLN A 53 -9.03 -10.41 -0.86
CA GLN A 53 -10.32 -11.08 -0.67
C GLN A 53 -10.58 -12.14 -1.74
N GLU A 54 -10.23 -11.85 -2.99
CA GLU A 54 -10.40 -12.79 -4.10
C GLU A 54 -9.51 -14.03 -3.96
N ILE A 55 -8.26 -13.86 -3.53
CA ILE A 55 -7.29 -14.95 -3.38
C ILE A 55 -7.60 -15.79 -2.14
N THR A 56 -7.84 -15.14 -1.00
CA THR A 56 -8.03 -15.83 0.29
C THR A 56 -9.46 -16.28 0.55
N LYS A 57 -10.41 -15.84 -0.29
CA LYS A 57 -11.87 -16.03 -0.11
C LYS A 57 -12.36 -15.62 1.28
N THR A 58 -11.67 -14.68 1.91
CA THR A 58 -11.89 -14.27 3.30
C THR A 58 -12.28 -12.79 3.39
N LYS A 59 -13.16 -12.46 4.33
CA LYS A 59 -13.52 -11.06 4.61
C LYS A 59 -12.42 -10.38 5.43
N ILE A 60 -11.62 -9.57 4.75
CA ILE A 60 -10.55 -8.77 5.35
C ILE A 60 -11.08 -7.35 5.57
N GLU A 61 -10.72 -6.74 6.70
CA GLU A 61 -11.03 -5.33 6.96
C GLU A 61 -9.89 -4.44 6.46
N ILE A 62 -10.24 -3.32 5.83
CA ILE A 62 -9.26 -2.34 5.38
C ILE A 62 -8.86 -1.44 6.56
N GLN A 63 -7.75 -1.80 7.20
CA GLN A 63 -7.23 -1.13 8.39
C GLN A 63 -5.75 -0.74 8.20
N PRO A 64 -5.33 0.46 8.62
CA PRO A 64 -3.94 0.89 8.44
C PRO A 64 -2.96 -0.01 9.20
N GLU A 65 -3.35 -0.57 10.35
CA GLU A 65 -2.52 -1.50 11.13
C GLU A 65 -2.15 -2.74 10.30
N LEU A 66 -3.11 -3.29 9.56
CA LEU A 66 -2.87 -4.42 8.69
C LEU A 66 -2.07 -4.00 7.44
N PHE A 67 -2.52 -2.97 6.73
CA PHE A 67 -1.97 -2.65 5.41
C PHE A 67 -0.60 -1.97 5.47
N LEU A 68 -0.37 -1.11 6.47
CA LEU A 68 0.90 -0.41 6.65
C LEU A 68 1.89 -1.20 7.51
N LEU A 69 1.40 -1.92 8.52
CA LEU A 69 2.26 -2.55 9.52
C LEU A 69 2.25 -4.09 9.46
N GLY A 70 1.33 -4.70 8.72
CA GLY A 70 1.19 -6.16 8.67
C GLY A 70 0.62 -6.77 9.96
N ILE A 71 -0.03 -5.97 10.81
CA ILE A 71 -0.59 -6.46 12.07
C ILE A 71 -1.94 -7.12 11.77
N LEU A 72 -1.97 -8.45 11.82
CA LEU A 72 -3.16 -9.25 11.55
C LEU A 72 -3.71 -9.87 12.84
N ASN A 73 -4.71 -9.21 13.43
CA ASN A 73 -5.28 -9.60 14.73
C ASN A 73 -6.32 -10.74 14.64
N LYS A 74 -6.67 -11.19 13.43
CA LYS A 74 -7.71 -12.20 13.22
C LYS A 74 -7.17 -13.62 13.31
N GLU A 75 -8.02 -14.53 13.78
CA GLU A 75 -7.83 -15.98 13.72
C GLU A 75 -8.03 -16.46 12.27
N HIS A 76 -7.00 -16.29 11.45
CA HIS A 76 -6.89 -16.94 10.13
C HIS A 76 -5.91 -18.11 10.20
N GLU A 77 -6.10 -19.08 9.31
CA GLU A 77 -5.16 -20.17 9.10
C GLU A 77 -3.76 -19.63 8.75
N LYS A 78 -2.71 -20.36 9.15
CA LYS A 78 -1.31 -19.92 8.98
C LYS A 78 -0.99 -19.57 7.52
N ASP A 79 -1.47 -20.37 6.58
CA ASP A 79 -1.21 -20.19 5.15
C ASP A 79 -1.91 -18.94 4.60
N ILE A 80 -3.15 -18.68 5.05
CA ILE A 80 -3.88 -17.45 4.71
C ILE A 80 -3.17 -16.23 5.28
N LYS A 81 -2.69 -16.29 6.53
CA LYS A 81 -1.89 -15.20 7.12
C LYS A 81 -0.62 -14.96 6.30
N TYR A 82 0.07 -16.02 5.92
CA TYR A 82 1.28 -15.94 5.11
C TYR A 82 1.02 -15.22 3.78
N ILE A 83 -0.02 -15.63 3.04
CA ILE A 83 -0.41 -15.02 1.75
C ILE A 83 -0.72 -13.53 1.93
N ILE A 84 -1.53 -13.18 2.94
CA ILE A 84 -1.89 -11.78 3.22
C ILE A 84 -0.65 -10.94 3.48
N LEU A 85 0.24 -11.40 4.37
CA LEU A 85 1.44 -10.66 4.75
C LEU A 85 2.43 -10.53 3.58
N HIS A 86 2.56 -11.54 2.73
CA HIS A 86 3.45 -11.50 1.56
C HIS A 86 2.97 -10.49 0.53
N ILE A 87 1.69 -10.53 0.16
CA ILE A 87 1.11 -9.58 -0.80
C ILE A 87 1.20 -8.15 -0.26
N LEU A 88 0.86 -7.93 1.01
CA LEU A 88 0.97 -6.60 1.63
C LEU A 88 2.41 -6.10 1.67
N THR A 89 3.38 -6.98 1.91
CA THR A 89 4.80 -6.62 1.90
C THR A 89 5.26 -6.23 0.50
N ALA A 90 4.88 -6.99 -0.52
CA ALA A 90 5.16 -6.66 -1.92
C ALA A 90 4.53 -5.31 -2.33
N ALA A 91 3.27 -5.07 -1.94
CA ALA A 91 2.58 -3.80 -2.18
C ALA A 91 3.28 -2.63 -1.48
N ARG A 92 3.69 -2.78 -0.21
CA ARG A 92 4.44 -1.75 0.53
C ARG A 92 5.76 -1.42 -0.15
N ILE A 93 6.52 -2.43 -0.58
CA ILE A 93 7.78 -2.23 -1.32
C ILE A 93 7.52 -1.50 -2.64
N ALA A 94 6.53 -1.95 -3.41
CA ALA A 94 6.17 -1.32 -4.68
C ALA A 94 5.82 0.16 -4.50
N LEU A 95 5.00 0.46 -3.50
CA LEU A 95 4.58 1.80 -3.13
C LEU A 95 5.78 2.65 -2.72
N ALA A 96 6.67 2.10 -1.89
CA ALA A 96 7.89 2.75 -1.44
C ALA A 96 8.89 3.03 -2.56
N GLN A 97 9.00 2.16 -3.56
CA GLN A 97 9.90 2.41 -4.69
C GLN A 97 9.44 3.57 -5.57
N ARG A 98 8.13 3.80 -5.65
CA ARG A 98 7.53 4.83 -6.50
C ARG A 98 7.02 6.03 -5.70
N TRP A 99 7.34 6.16 -4.42
CA TRP A 99 6.77 7.19 -3.54
C TRP A 99 6.93 8.63 -4.04
N LYS A 100 8.01 8.93 -4.78
CA LYS A 100 8.26 10.25 -5.40
C LYS A 100 7.52 10.46 -6.72
N GLN A 101 7.03 9.40 -7.36
CA GLN A 101 6.37 9.46 -8.67
C GLN A 101 4.91 9.86 -8.52
N PRO A 102 4.35 10.72 -9.41
CA PRO A 102 2.98 11.25 -9.33
C PRO A 102 1.88 10.19 -9.24
N TYR A 103 2.15 8.98 -9.72
CA TYR A 103 1.19 7.90 -9.84
C TYR A 103 1.52 6.74 -8.90
N THR A 104 0.50 6.03 -8.44
CA THR A 104 0.66 4.78 -7.68
C THR A 104 1.37 3.72 -8.53
N PRO A 105 2.08 2.76 -7.91
CA PRO A 105 2.74 1.70 -8.66
C PRO A 105 1.74 0.91 -9.53
N PRO A 106 2.17 0.48 -10.72
CA PRO A 106 1.37 -0.42 -11.56
C PRO A 106 1.34 -1.84 -10.94
N GLU A 107 0.33 -2.62 -11.32
CA GLU A 107 0.04 -3.95 -10.77
C GLU A 107 1.16 -4.94 -11.08
N GLU A 108 1.77 -4.83 -12.27
CA GLU A 108 2.89 -5.64 -12.73
C GLU A 108 4.10 -5.53 -11.79
N LEU A 109 4.32 -4.35 -11.20
CA LEU A 109 5.44 -4.13 -10.29
C LEU A 109 5.21 -4.84 -8.96
N ILE A 110 3.96 -4.96 -8.49
CA ILE A 110 3.62 -5.73 -7.29
C ILE A 110 3.76 -7.22 -7.56
N ILE A 111 3.24 -7.70 -8.69
CA ILE A 111 3.34 -9.10 -9.12
C ILE A 111 4.81 -9.50 -9.23
N GLN A 112 5.64 -8.67 -9.86
CA GLN A 112 7.08 -8.89 -9.93
C GLN A 112 7.71 -9.04 -8.53
N LYS A 113 7.29 -8.22 -7.56
CA LYS A 113 7.79 -8.31 -6.18
C LYS A 113 7.36 -9.60 -5.47
N ILE A 114 6.15 -10.09 -5.73
CA ILE A 114 5.67 -11.37 -5.19
C ILE A 114 6.53 -12.51 -5.73
N ILE A 115 6.72 -12.58 -7.05
CA ILE A 115 7.48 -13.65 -7.71
C ILE A 115 8.96 -13.63 -7.30
N CYS A 116 9.57 -12.45 -7.18
CA CYS A 116 10.97 -12.34 -6.74
C CYS A 116 11.19 -12.88 -5.31
N ALA A 117 10.24 -12.65 -4.39
CA ALA A 117 10.35 -13.16 -3.02
C ALA A 117 10.28 -14.70 -2.96
N GLU A 118 9.48 -15.33 -3.82
CA GLU A 118 9.43 -16.79 -3.94
C GLU A 118 10.75 -17.36 -4.48
N MET A 119 11.35 -16.72 -5.48
CA MET A 119 12.64 -17.14 -6.06
C MET A 119 13.81 -16.99 -5.06
N GLU A 120 13.82 -15.95 -4.22
CA GLU A 120 14.81 -15.79 -3.15
C GLU A 120 14.72 -16.92 -2.11
N SER A 121 13.50 -17.33 -1.75
CA SER A 121 13.28 -18.49 -0.86
C SER A 121 13.86 -19.78 -1.46
N LEU A 122 13.60 -20.04 -2.74
CA LEU A 122 14.16 -21.21 -3.44
C LEU A 122 15.69 -21.15 -3.56
N THR A 123 16.25 -19.98 -3.80
CA THR A 123 17.71 -19.77 -3.91
C THR A 123 18.40 -19.98 -2.56
N MET A 124 17.76 -19.59 -1.46
CA MET A 124 18.27 -19.82 -0.10
C MET A 124 18.26 -21.30 0.27
N ILE A 125 17.23 -22.06 -0.14
CA ILE A 125 17.13 -23.51 0.10
C ILE A 125 18.16 -24.28 -0.76
N LEU A 126 18.40 -23.86 -2.00
CA LEU A 126 19.33 -24.53 -2.91
C LEU A 126 20.81 -24.26 -2.59
N ASN A 127 21.12 -23.20 -1.86
CA ASN A 127 22.47 -22.83 -1.44
C ASN A 127 22.84 -23.32 -0.04
N GLN A 128 22.09 -24.28 0.51
CA GLN A 128 22.28 -24.88 1.82
C GLN A 128 22.69 -26.36 1.68
#